data_AF-A0A0X8UZG1-F1
#
_entry.id   AF-A0A0X8UZG1-F1
#
_cell.length_a   1.000
_cell.length_b   1.000
_cell.length_c   1.000
_cell.angle_alpha   90.00
_cell.angle_beta   90.00
_cell.angle_gamma   90.00
#
_symmetry.space_group_name_H-M   'P 1'
#
loop_
_entity.id
_entity.type
_entity.pdbx_description
1 polymer ?
#
loop_
_entity_poly.entity_id
_entity_poly.type
_entity_poly.pdbx_seq_one_letter_code
_entity_poly.pdbx_strand_id
1 'polypeptide(L)'
;MTKGHAPSLTKQMRKNAKDISIPEGLTPEEREQYLRMNGMASDDKPKTDDQTDQTVSKVKYDEDIAELKEKLDKKTDKVNELNKDRENLRKERDSNKEHWDSARSDLEEEQKKTANLREELRKMTDERDSLRNEVKRLNSQTVNVTVPENESETKTKLKKSEKAFRELSEKYDALQSDYSRAKLEKESLDATITRLNETIKGFDDERARFEDTLALKDSEIENLKNRPELTQEQTSGLQTGLLVRKSINQLYSDMLDDGRYDIKLARDGTNMLIIPNVEGGAVCVNHSIILPRLGDLIPFAGEVSYELVPAGNNVLRADLK
;
A
#
# COMPACT_ATOMS: atom_id res chain seq x y z
N MET A 1 -51.41 78.33 -30.31
CA MET A 1 -50.66 77.57 -29.29
C MET A 1 -50.92 76.09 -29.48
N THR A 2 -50.07 75.45 -30.29
CA THR A 2 -50.07 74.02 -30.57
C THR A 2 -49.29 73.30 -29.46
N LYS A 3 -49.97 72.57 -28.59
CA LYS A 3 -49.32 71.67 -27.63
C LYS A 3 -49.26 70.28 -28.24
N GLY A 4 -48.06 69.89 -28.67
CA GLY A 4 -47.75 68.51 -29.02
C GLY A 4 -47.83 67.62 -27.78
N HIS A 5 -48.52 66.48 -27.89
CA HIS A 5 -48.40 65.37 -26.97
C HIS A 5 -47.50 64.33 -27.64
N ALA A 6 -46.31 64.14 -27.05
CA ALA A 6 -45.46 63.00 -27.34
C ALA A 6 -46.13 61.71 -26.83
N PRO A 7 -46.08 60.59 -27.56
CA PRO A 7 -46.53 59.32 -27.04
C PRO A 7 -45.56 58.84 -25.94
N SER A 8 -46.12 58.61 -24.75
CA SER A 8 -45.44 58.05 -23.58
C SER A 8 -44.89 56.65 -23.90
N LEU A 9 -43.56 56.55 -24.01
CA LEU A 9 -42.80 55.31 -24.02
C LEU A 9 -42.81 54.67 -22.63
N THR A 10 -43.90 54.00 -22.28
CA THR A 10 -43.94 53.05 -21.16
C THR A 10 -44.98 51.97 -21.46
N LYS A 11 -44.78 51.28 -22.58
CA LYS A 11 -45.34 49.94 -22.76
C LYS A 11 -44.47 48.98 -21.93
N GLN A 12 -44.65 49.01 -20.60
CA GLN A 12 -44.08 47.99 -19.73
C GLN A 12 -44.62 46.65 -20.23
N MET A 13 -43.71 45.81 -20.72
CA MET A 13 -44.02 44.48 -21.17
C MET A 13 -44.59 43.70 -19.97
N ARG A 14 -45.92 43.64 -19.87
CA ARG A 14 -46.58 42.64 -19.03
C ARG A 14 -46.22 41.30 -19.63
N LYS A 15 -45.29 40.58 -19.00
CA LYS A 15 -45.00 39.19 -19.34
C LYS A 15 -46.27 38.39 -19.06
N ASN A 16 -46.64 37.50 -19.97
CA ASN A 16 -47.78 36.62 -19.74
C ASN A 16 -47.46 35.70 -18.54
N ALA A 17 -48.47 35.36 -17.74
CA ALA A 17 -48.33 34.56 -16.52
C ALA A 17 -47.64 33.19 -16.72
N LYS A 18 -47.55 32.71 -17.97
CA LYS A 18 -46.91 31.45 -18.34
C LYS A 18 -45.39 31.55 -18.56
N ASP A 19 -44.83 32.76 -18.60
CA ASP A 19 -43.42 33.01 -18.95
C ASP A 19 -42.58 33.47 -17.75
N ILE A 20 -43.12 33.41 -16.53
CA ILE A 20 -42.44 33.84 -15.30
C ILE A 20 -42.08 32.59 -14.49
N SER A 21 -40.83 32.14 -14.59
CA SER A 21 -40.25 31.12 -13.71
C SER A 21 -39.95 31.74 -12.34
N ILE A 22 -40.55 31.22 -11.27
CA ILE A 22 -40.27 31.66 -9.90
C ILE A 22 -39.00 30.93 -9.43
N PRO A 23 -37.96 31.65 -8.94
CA PRO A 23 -36.78 31.01 -8.37
C PRO A 23 -37.11 30.13 -7.16
N GLU A 24 -36.45 28.98 -7.02
CA GLU A 24 -36.64 28.09 -5.86
C GLU A 24 -35.94 28.67 -4.60
N GLY A 25 -36.49 28.39 -3.41
CA GLY A 25 -35.91 28.78 -2.12
C GLY A 25 -36.34 30.15 -1.56
N LEU A 26 -37.28 30.85 -2.19
CA LEU A 26 -37.83 32.12 -1.70
C LEU A 26 -38.76 31.90 -0.49
N THR A 27 -38.67 32.76 0.52
CA THR A 27 -39.66 32.80 1.60
C THR A 27 -41.01 33.32 1.07
N PRO A 28 -42.13 33.05 1.78
CA PRO A 28 -43.47 33.45 1.32
C PRO A 28 -43.61 34.96 1.04
N GLU A 29 -42.93 35.79 1.82
CA GLU A 29 -42.94 37.25 1.70
C GLU A 29 -42.11 37.74 0.50
N GLU A 30 -40.96 37.12 0.24
CA GLU A 30 -40.11 37.43 -0.91
C GLU A 30 -40.74 36.99 -2.24
N ARG A 31 -41.46 35.86 -2.22
CA ARG A 31 -42.24 35.36 -3.36
C ARG A 31 -43.34 36.35 -3.74
N GLU A 32 -44.03 36.94 -2.76
CA GLU A 32 -45.07 37.93 -3.00
C GLU A 32 -44.50 39.24 -3.58
N GLN A 33 -43.34 39.69 -3.09
CA GLN A 33 -42.64 40.84 -3.66
C GLN A 33 -42.16 40.59 -5.09
N TYR A 34 -41.66 39.39 -5.40
CA TYR A 34 -41.21 39.02 -6.75
C TYR A 34 -42.36 39.02 -7.77
N LEU A 35 -43.54 38.52 -7.37
CA LEU A 35 -44.74 38.52 -8.21
C LEU A 35 -45.27 39.96 -8.45
N ARG A 36 -45.23 40.82 -7.42
CA ARG A 36 -45.60 42.24 -7.56
C ARG A 36 -44.64 43.00 -8.47
N MET A 37 -43.32 42.76 -8.36
CA MET A 37 -42.32 43.39 -9.22
C MET A 37 -42.46 42.99 -10.69
N ASN A 38 -42.94 41.77 -10.97
CA ASN A 38 -43.23 41.29 -12.32
C ASN A 38 -44.66 41.63 -12.80
N GLY A 39 -45.41 42.44 -12.06
CA GLY A 39 -46.68 43.02 -12.51
C GLY A 39 -47.88 42.08 -12.48
N MET A 40 -47.84 41.00 -11.68
CA MET A 40 -49.00 40.11 -11.47
C MET A 40 -49.93 40.69 -10.41
N ALA A 41 -51.22 40.80 -10.72
CA ALA A 41 -52.23 41.20 -9.75
C ALA A 41 -52.47 40.04 -8.74
N SER A 42 -52.81 40.39 -7.50
CA SER A 42 -53.02 39.43 -6.39
C SER A 42 -54.02 38.31 -6.66
N ASP A 43 -54.88 38.48 -7.68
CA ASP A 43 -55.93 37.53 -8.06
C ASP A 43 -55.50 36.59 -9.20
N ASP A 44 -54.44 36.92 -9.94
CA ASP A 44 -53.83 36.06 -10.96
C ASP A 44 -52.69 35.25 -10.34
N LYS A 45 -53.01 34.40 -9.36
CA LYS A 45 -52.04 33.41 -8.89
C LYS A 45 -51.77 32.43 -10.04
N PRO A 46 -50.52 32.30 -10.53
CA PRO A 46 -50.21 31.21 -11.44
C PRO A 46 -50.57 29.91 -10.71
N LYS A 47 -51.26 29.00 -11.40
CA LYS A 47 -51.48 27.65 -10.89
C LYS A 47 -50.10 27.11 -10.57
N THR A 48 -49.78 26.99 -9.30
CA THR A 48 -48.73 26.08 -8.87
C THR A 48 -49.27 24.73 -9.27
N ASP A 49 -48.72 24.17 -10.35
CA ASP A 49 -48.70 22.73 -10.46
C ASP A 49 -48.20 22.23 -9.11
N ASP A 50 -48.97 21.35 -8.48
CA ASP A 50 -48.60 20.67 -7.25
C ASP A 50 -47.35 19.83 -7.55
N GLN A 51 -46.20 20.49 -7.68
CA GLN A 51 -44.94 19.90 -7.30
C GLN A 51 -45.06 19.73 -5.80
N THR A 52 -45.57 18.56 -5.42
CA THR A 52 -45.39 17.97 -4.11
C THR A 52 -44.04 18.40 -3.59
N ASP A 53 -44.04 19.26 -2.57
CA ASP A 53 -42.85 19.51 -1.77
C ASP A 53 -42.27 18.15 -1.48
N GLN A 54 -41.13 17.80 -2.10
CA GLN A 54 -40.36 16.61 -1.75
C GLN A 54 -39.69 16.90 -0.41
N THR A 55 -40.51 17.12 0.62
CA THR A 55 -40.09 17.12 2.00
C THR A 55 -39.90 15.67 2.37
N VAL A 56 -38.66 15.21 2.27
CA VAL A 56 -38.24 13.94 2.85
C VAL A 56 -38.65 13.96 4.32
N SER A 57 -39.34 12.91 4.78
CA SER A 57 -39.82 12.88 6.16
C SER A 57 -38.64 13.04 7.11
N LYS A 58 -38.84 13.76 8.22
CA LYS A 58 -37.80 13.96 9.24
C LYS A 58 -37.15 12.63 9.67
N VAL A 59 -37.95 11.56 9.70
CA VAL A 59 -37.51 10.19 10.01
C VAL A 59 -36.45 9.69 9.02
N LYS A 60 -36.65 9.89 7.72
CA LYS A 60 -35.69 9.45 6.70
C LYS A 60 -34.39 10.29 6.72
N TYR A 61 -34.49 11.59 7.03
CA TYR A 61 -33.30 12.40 7.32
C TYR A 61 -32.55 11.91 8.57
N ASP A 62 -33.27 11.57 9.63
CA ASP A 62 -32.66 11.05 10.87
C ASP A 62 -31.98 9.68 10.65
N GLU A 63 -32.55 8.84 9.77
CA GLU A 63 -31.96 7.56 9.34
C GLU A 63 -30.68 7.75 8.51
N ASP A 64 -30.71 8.63 7.49
CA ASP A 64 -29.52 8.92 6.67
C ASP A 64 -28.38 9.53 7.53
N ILE A 65 -28.74 10.41 8.49
CA ILE A 65 -27.80 10.96 9.46
C ILE A 65 -27.20 9.85 10.32
N ALA A 66 -27.99 8.87 10.76
CA ALA A 66 -27.50 7.74 11.55
C ALA A 66 -26.55 6.85 10.74
N GLU A 67 -26.87 6.55 9.49
CA GLU A 67 -26.01 5.74 8.62
C GLU A 67 -24.68 6.45 8.31
N LEU A 68 -24.73 7.76 8.05
CA LEU A 68 -23.53 8.55 7.84
C LEU A 68 -22.66 8.62 9.09
N LYS A 69 -23.26 8.73 10.28
CA LYS A 69 -22.53 8.65 11.56
C LYS A 69 -21.86 7.30 11.74
N GLU A 70 -22.56 6.20 11.47
CA GLU A 70 -21.97 4.86 11.57
C GLU A 70 -20.80 4.66 10.59
N LYS A 71 -20.91 5.16 9.36
CA LYS A 71 -19.81 5.14 8.38
C LYS A 71 -18.64 6.00 8.84
N LEU A 72 -18.91 7.16 9.44
CA LEU A 72 -17.89 8.04 10.00
C LEU A 72 -17.15 7.36 11.15
N ASP A 73 -17.87 6.70 12.05
CA ASP A 73 -17.30 5.97 13.19
C ASP A 73 -16.40 4.83 12.71
N LYS A 74 -16.88 4.01 11.76
CA LYS A 74 -16.06 2.94 11.14
C LYS A 74 -14.79 3.47 10.47
N LYS A 75 -14.89 4.60 9.75
CA LYS A 75 -13.71 5.24 9.13
C LYS A 75 -12.76 5.79 10.20
N THR A 76 -13.29 6.35 11.29
CA THR A 76 -12.51 6.86 12.41
C THR A 76 -11.75 5.74 13.11
N ASP A 77 -12.40 4.60 13.35
CA ASP A 77 -11.77 3.39 13.90
C ASP A 77 -10.65 2.89 13.00
N LYS A 78 -10.90 2.83 11.68
CA LYS A 78 -9.87 2.40 10.73
C LYS A 78 -8.67 3.34 10.68
N VAL A 79 -8.89 4.65 10.77
CA VAL A 79 -7.82 5.64 10.86
C VAL A 79 -7.02 5.46 12.15
N ASN A 80 -7.69 5.16 13.27
CA ASN A 80 -7.02 4.90 14.55
C ASN A 80 -6.16 3.63 14.51
N GLU A 81 -6.64 2.55 13.88
CA GLU A 81 -5.83 1.35 13.63
C GLU A 81 -4.60 1.66 12.78
N LEU A 82 -4.79 2.31 11.64
CA LEU A 82 -3.68 2.66 10.74
C LEU A 82 -2.64 3.56 11.41
N ASN A 83 -3.07 4.46 12.30
CA ASN A 83 -2.16 5.29 13.09
C ASN A 83 -1.36 4.48 14.10
N LYS A 84 -1.95 3.45 14.73
CA LYS A 84 -1.23 2.52 15.62
C LYS A 84 -0.20 1.70 14.84
N ASP A 85 -0.60 1.16 13.69
CA ASP A 85 0.30 0.39 12.83
C ASP A 85 1.48 1.24 12.34
N ARG A 86 1.20 2.48 11.92
CA ARG A 86 2.23 3.44 11.52
C ARG A 86 3.22 3.75 12.65
N GLU A 87 2.74 3.86 13.88
CA GLU A 87 3.59 4.12 15.05
C GLU A 87 4.46 2.91 15.39
N ASN A 88 3.91 1.69 15.29
CA ASN A 88 4.68 0.46 15.46
C ASN A 88 5.78 0.34 14.40
N LEU A 89 5.45 0.58 13.13
CA LEU A 89 6.43 0.57 12.03
C LEU A 89 7.54 1.60 12.22
N ARG A 90 7.23 2.78 12.80
CA ARG A 90 8.25 3.78 13.14
C ARG A 90 9.21 3.27 14.21
N LYS A 91 8.69 2.65 15.27
CA LYS A 91 9.52 2.07 16.33
C LYS A 91 10.40 0.94 15.83
N GLU A 92 9.86 0.05 15.00
CA GLU A 92 10.64 -1.01 14.36
C GLU A 92 11.75 -0.45 13.46
N ARG A 93 11.43 0.57 12.64
CA ARG A 93 12.43 1.26 11.83
C ARG A 93 13.54 1.87 12.69
N ASP A 94 13.19 2.54 13.78
CA ASP A 94 14.15 3.21 14.65
C ASP A 94 15.04 2.19 15.38
N SER A 95 14.47 1.09 15.87
CA SER A 95 15.23 -0.01 16.46
C SER A 95 16.16 -0.68 15.43
N ASN A 96 15.68 -0.93 14.21
CA ASN A 96 16.54 -1.46 13.15
C ASN A 96 17.67 -0.51 12.79
N LYS A 97 17.41 0.81 12.77
CA LYS A 97 18.45 1.81 12.54
C LYS A 97 19.53 1.77 13.62
N GLU A 98 19.15 1.66 14.89
CA GLU A 98 20.10 1.51 16.00
C GLU A 98 20.95 0.23 15.86
N HIS A 99 20.34 -0.88 15.46
CA HIS A 99 21.07 -2.12 15.18
C HIS A 99 22.09 -1.97 14.04
N TRP A 100 21.72 -1.29 12.96
CA TRP A 100 22.63 -1.01 11.84
C TRP A 100 23.79 -0.09 12.26
N ASP A 101 23.51 0.94 13.05
CA ASP A 101 24.54 1.87 13.54
C ASP A 101 25.52 1.14 14.47
N SER A 102 25.06 0.24 15.34
CA SER A 102 25.92 -0.59 16.18
C SER A 102 26.77 -1.56 15.36
N ALA A 103 26.15 -2.30 14.43
CA ALA A 103 26.89 -3.25 13.58
C ALA A 103 27.96 -2.55 12.72
N ARG A 104 27.67 -1.32 12.29
CA ARG A 104 28.64 -0.47 11.57
C ARG A 104 29.81 -0.05 12.46
N SER A 105 29.54 0.34 13.71
CA SER A 105 30.57 0.67 14.69
C SER A 105 31.48 -0.52 14.95
N ASP A 106 30.91 -1.70 15.18
CA ASP A 106 31.65 -2.93 15.44
C ASP A 106 32.54 -3.32 14.24
N LEU A 107 32.01 -3.20 13.02
CA LEU A 107 32.78 -3.44 11.80
C LEU A 107 33.98 -2.48 11.68
N GLU A 108 33.80 -1.21 12.02
CA GLU A 108 34.88 -0.22 11.96
C GLU A 108 35.99 -0.53 13.00
N GLU A 109 35.61 -1.00 14.19
CA GLU A 109 36.55 -1.42 15.22
C GLU A 109 37.33 -2.68 14.78
N GLU A 110 36.65 -3.67 14.23
CA GLU A 110 37.31 -4.89 13.72
C GLU A 110 38.23 -4.60 12.53
N GLN A 111 37.88 -3.65 11.66
CA GLN A 111 38.77 -3.18 10.60
C GLN A 111 40.05 -2.55 11.16
N LYS A 112 39.95 -1.75 12.23
CA LYS A 112 41.11 -1.16 12.91
C LYS A 112 41.98 -2.23 13.56
N LYS A 113 41.39 -3.21 14.26
CA LYS A 113 42.12 -4.35 14.84
C LYS A 113 42.85 -5.15 13.76
N THR A 114 42.17 -5.44 12.64
CA THR A 114 42.77 -6.15 11.50
C THR A 114 43.92 -5.38 10.89
N ALA A 115 43.81 -4.05 10.76
CA ALA A 115 44.88 -3.20 10.26
C ALA A 115 46.12 -3.23 11.18
N ASN A 116 45.90 -3.15 12.50
CA ASN A 116 46.98 -3.24 13.48
C ASN A 116 47.69 -4.59 13.44
N LEU A 117 46.94 -5.69 13.40
CA LEU A 117 47.51 -7.05 13.30
C LEU A 117 48.32 -7.24 12.02
N ARG A 118 47.89 -6.66 10.89
CA ARG A 118 48.66 -6.69 9.63
C ARG A 118 49.99 -5.95 9.77
N GLU A 119 50.01 -4.81 10.44
CA GLU A 119 51.24 -4.04 10.65
C GLU A 119 52.21 -4.77 11.61
N GLU A 120 51.69 -5.41 12.66
CA GLU A 120 52.49 -6.25 13.56
C GLU A 120 53.10 -7.44 12.80
N LEU A 121 52.31 -8.15 11.99
CA LEU A 121 52.79 -9.25 11.14
C LEU A 121 53.90 -8.80 10.19
N ARG A 122 53.77 -7.60 9.61
CA ARG A 122 54.80 -7.02 8.74
C ARG A 122 56.10 -6.79 9.50
N LYS A 123 56.06 -6.17 10.68
CA LYS A 123 57.26 -5.94 11.52
C LYS A 123 57.95 -7.25 11.90
N MET A 124 57.17 -8.25 12.32
CA MET A 124 57.71 -9.58 12.66
C MET A 124 58.33 -10.27 11.44
N THR A 125 57.75 -10.08 10.25
CA THR A 125 58.30 -10.60 8.99
C THR A 125 59.65 -9.95 8.67
N ASP A 126 59.73 -8.62 8.80
CA ASP A 126 60.96 -7.84 8.56
C ASP A 126 62.07 -8.25 9.56
N GLU A 127 61.73 -8.42 10.86
CA GLU A 127 62.65 -8.90 11.89
C GLU A 127 63.18 -10.31 11.60
N ARG A 128 62.29 -11.23 11.21
CA ARG A 128 62.66 -12.60 10.84
C ARG A 128 63.63 -12.60 9.67
N ASP A 129 63.40 -11.77 8.65
CA ASP A 129 64.27 -11.71 7.48
C ASP A 129 65.63 -11.09 7.81
N SER A 130 65.67 -10.08 8.69
CA SER A 130 66.91 -9.53 9.25
C SER A 130 67.72 -10.58 10.00
N LEU A 131 67.08 -11.32 10.93
CA LEU A 131 67.71 -12.40 11.68
C LEU A 131 68.20 -13.54 10.77
N ARG A 132 67.41 -13.89 9.76
CA ARG A 132 67.79 -14.89 8.75
C ARG A 132 69.04 -14.47 7.98
N ASN A 133 69.14 -13.19 7.62
CA ASN A 133 70.33 -12.66 6.95
C ASN A 133 71.54 -12.64 7.87
N GLU A 134 71.36 -12.32 9.16
CA GLU A 134 72.44 -12.36 10.14
C GLU A 134 72.96 -13.79 10.38
N VAL A 135 72.06 -14.78 10.48
CA VAL A 135 72.44 -16.20 10.54
C VAL A 135 73.24 -16.62 9.31
N LYS A 136 72.83 -16.20 8.11
CA LYS A 136 73.60 -16.45 6.88
C LYS A 136 74.98 -15.80 6.94
N ARG A 137 75.06 -14.54 7.39
CA ARG A 137 76.32 -13.80 7.53
C ARG A 137 77.27 -14.53 8.47
N LEU A 138 76.79 -14.93 9.64
CA LEU A 138 77.56 -15.70 10.64
C LEU A 138 78.03 -17.05 10.09
N ASN A 139 77.18 -17.77 9.33
CA ASN A 139 77.56 -19.02 8.69
C ASN A 139 78.57 -18.84 7.53
N SER A 140 78.53 -17.70 6.84
CA SER A 140 79.49 -17.36 5.77
C SER A 140 80.84 -16.84 6.28
N GLN A 141 80.93 -16.47 7.56
CA GLN A 141 82.21 -16.27 8.22
C GLN A 141 82.89 -17.64 8.39
N THR A 142 83.65 -18.05 7.38
CA THR A 142 84.66 -19.11 7.54
C THR A 142 85.57 -18.74 8.70
N VAL A 143 85.52 -19.55 9.76
CA VAL A 143 86.42 -19.38 10.90
C VAL A 143 87.80 -19.84 10.45
N ASN A 144 88.67 -18.90 10.08
CA ASN A 144 90.11 -19.13 10.12
C ASN A 144 90.50 -19.22 11.60
N VAL A 145 90.39 -20.42 12.17
CA VAL A 145 90.89 -20.73 13.49
C VAL A 145 92.41 -20.90 13.38
N THR A 146 93.16 -19.81 13.49
CA THR A 146 94.39 -19.88 14.28
C THR A 146 93.94 -19.93 15.73
N VAL A 147 94.15 -21.07 16.40
CA VAL A 147 93.89 -21.25 17.83
C VAL A 147 94.89 -20.36 18.61
N PRO A 148 94.45 -19.33 19.34
CA PRO A 148 95.24 -18.78 20.42
C PRO A 148 94.87 -19.52 21.71
N GLU A 149 95.86 -19.86 22.52
CA GLU A 149 95.68 -20.40 23.87
C GLU A 149 94.85 -19.44 24.73
N ASN A 150 93.53 -19.65 24.80
CA ASN A 150 92.68 -19.28 25.94
C ASN A 150 91.29 -19.92 25.81
N GLU A 151 91.19 -21.20 26.21
CA GLU A 151 89.97 -22.03 26.16
C GLU A 151 88.79 -21.48 26.99
N SER A 152 89.01 -20.57 27.94
CA SER A 152 87.96 -20.08 28.85
C SER A 152 87.00 -19.07 28.20
N GLU A 153 87.53 -18.18 27.34
CA GLU A 153 86.73 -17.14 26.69
C GLU A 153 85.92 -17.67 25.51
N THR A 154 86.46 -18.64 24.78
CA THR A 154 85.73 -19.30 23.67
C THR A 154 84.57 -20.13 24.21
N LYS A 155 84.77 -20.85 25.32
CA LYS A 155 83.73 -21.66 25.96
C LYS A 155 82.59 -20.82 26.55
N THR A 156 82.88 -19.62 27.07
CA THR A 156 81.85 -18.70 27.57
C THR A 156 81.06 -18.03 26.44
N LYS A 157 81.71 -17.65 25.33
CA LYS A 157 81.03 -17.15 24.12
C LYS A 157 80.14 -18.22 23.48
N LEU A 158 80.61 -19.47 23.41
CA LEU A 158 79.82 -20.60 22.90
C LEU A 158 78.55 -20.82 23.72
N LYS A 159 78.63 -20.88 25.05
CA LYS A 159 77.45 -21.01 25.93
C LYS A 159 76.45 -19.87 25.76
N LYS A 160 76.92 -18.63 25.59
CA LYS A 160 76.04 -17.48 25.32
C LYS A 160 75.32 -17.62 23.98
N SER A 161 76.04 -18.05 22.94
CA SER A 161 75.48 -18.33 21.61
C SER A 161 74.44 -19.44 21.64
N GLU A 162 74.71 -20.55 22.35
CA GLU A 162 73.76 -21.66 22.50
C GLU A 162 72.47 -21.23 23.22
N LYS A 163 72.60 -20.38 24.24
CA LYS A 163 71.44 -19.83 24.95
C LYS A 163 70.60 -18.94 24.03
N ALA A 164 71.25 -18.04 23.29
CA ALA A 164 70.57 -17.17 22.32
C ALA A 164 69.88 -17.99 21.21
N PHE A 165 70.50 -19.08 20.75
CA PHE A 165 69.91 -19.97 19.76
C PHE A 165 68.65 -20.67 20.29
N ARG A 166 68.67 -21.16 21.54
CA ARG A 166 67.46 -21.75 22.17
C ARG A 166 66.33 -20.74 22.28
N GLU A 167 66.62 -19.54 22.80
CA GLU A 167 65.61 -18.48 22.92
C GLU A 167 65.02 -18.10 21.55
N LEU A 168 65.85 -18.10 20.50
CA LEU A 168 65.38 -17.83 19.15
C LEU A 168 64.53 -18.98 18.57
N SER A 169 64.91 -20.23 18.84
CA SER A 169 64.13 -21.41 18.43
C SER A 169 62.75 -21.41 19.10
N GLU A 170 62.68 -21.13 20.40
CA GLU A 170 61.42 -21.05 21.14
C GLU A 170 60.50 -19.95 20.58
N LYS A 171 61.07 -18.78 20.24
CA LYS A 171 60.33 -17.70 19.58
C LYS A 171 59.83 -18.09 18.19
N TYR A 172 60.63 -18.84 17.43
CA TYR A 172 60.23 -19.33 16.11
C TYR A 172 59.05 -20.28 16.21
N ASP A 173 59.08 -21.23 17.15
CA ASP A 173 58.00 -22.19 17.35
C ASP A 173 56.70 -21.50 17.81
N ALA A 174 56.81 -20.52 18.72
CA ALA A 174 55.67 -19.70 19.15
C ALA A 174 55.05 -18.93 17.98
N LEU A 175 55.88 -18.28 17.17
CA LEU A 175 55.42 -17.52 16.01
C LEU A 175 54.75 -18.43 14.96
N GLN A 176 55.26 -19.64 14.77
CA GLN A 176 54.68 -20.60 13.85
C GLN A 176 53.31 -21.12 14.33
N SER A 177 53.14 -21.26 15.64
CA SER A 177 51.84 -21.56 16.26
C SER A 177 50.85 -20.41 16.06
N ASP A 178 51.26 -19.17 16.29
CA ASP A 178 50.40 -17.99 16.12
C ASP A 178 50.02 -17.77 14.65
N TYR A 179 50.95 -17.99 13.71
CA TYR A 179 50.66 -17.96 12.28
C TYR A 179 49.57 -18.98 11.89
N SER A 180 49.66 -20.20 12.43
CA SER A 180 48.68 -21.25 12.16
C SER A 180 47.30 -20.89 12.71
N ARG A 181 47.24 -20.26 13.89
CA ARG A 181 45.99 -19.77 14.49
C ARG A 181 45.36 -18.66 13.67
N ALA A 182 46.13 -17.65 13.28
CA ALA A 182 45.66 -16.54 12.46
C ALA A 182 45.16 -17.01 11.08
N LYS A 183 45.79 -18.05 10.51
CA LYS A 183 45.33 -18.67 9.26
C LYS A 183 43.94 -19.28 9.41
N LEU A 184 43.70 -20.05 10.48
CA LEU A 184 42.38 -20.66 10.74
C LEU A 184 41.31 -19.60 11.02
N GLU A 185 41.66 -18.55 11.77
CA GLU A 185 40.75 -17.44 12.05
C GLU A 185 40.32 -16.74 10.76
N LYS A 186 41.28 -16.46 9.86
CA LYS A 186 41.00 -15.91 8.54
C LYS A 186 40.05 -16.80 7.74
N GLU A 187 40.29 -18.11 7.69
CA GLU A 187 39.42 -19.06 6.98
C GLU A 187 37.98 -19.05 7.55
N SER A 188 37.83 -18.90 8.87
CA SER A 188 36.52 -18.78 9.52
C SER A 188 35.80 -17.46 9.20
N LEU A 189 36.56 -16.36 9.10
CA LEU A 189 36.04 -15.05 8.72
C LEU A 189 35.60 -15.06 7.25
N ASP A 190 36.38 -15.66 6.35
CA ASP A 190 36.04 -15.80 4.93
C ASP A 190 34.72 -16.61 4.75
N ALA A 191 34.52 -17.66 5.56
CA ALA A 191 33.26 -18.41 5.59
C ALA A 191 32.09 -17.56 6.10
N THR A 192 32.31 -16.76 7.14
CA THR A 192 31.30 -15.85 7.70
C THR A 192 30.89 -14.78 6.68
N ILE A 193 31.86 -14.18 5.98
CA ILE A 193 31.62 -13.21 4.90
C ILE A 193 30.77 -13.83 3.80
N THR A 194 31.09 -15.06 3.39
CA THR A 194 30.34 -15.78 2.36
C THR A 194 28.86 -15.94 2.77
N ARG A 195 28.61 -16.40 4.00
CA ARG A 195 27.26 -16.57 4.55
C ARG A 195 26.48 -15.24 4.67
N LEU A 196 27.16 -14.17 5.06
CA LEU A 196 26.54 -12.84 5.13
C LEU A 196 26.15 -12.33 3.74
N ASN A 197 27.00 -12.53 2.73
CA ASN A 197 26.68 -12.15 1.35
C ASN A 197 25.47 -12.93 0.81
N GLU A 198 25.35 -14.22 1.13
CA GLU A 198 24.16 -15.01 0.79
C GLU A 198 22.89 -14.47 1.46
N THR A 199 23.00 -14.09 2.74
CA THR A 199 21.89 -13.47 3.49
C THR A 199 21.46 -12.15 2.87
N ILE A 200 22.42 -11.27 2.52
CA ILE A 200 22.14 -9.98 1.86
C ILE A 200 21.42 -10.20 0.54
N LYS A 201 21.89 -11.15 -0.27
CA LYS A 201 21.23 -11.50 -1.53
C LYS A 201 19.79 -11.97 -1.31
N GLY A 202 19.55 -12.77 -0.27
CA GLY A 202 18.21 -13.19 0.10
C GLY A 202 17.28 -12.01 0.44
N PHE A 203 17.80 -11.01 1.17
CA PHE A 203 17.05 -9.79 1.45
C PHE A 203 16.81 -8.93 0.21
N ASP A 204 17.76 -8.84 -0.72
CA ASP A 204 17.57 -8.12 -1.99
C ASP A 204 16.47 -8.79 -2.83
N ASP A 205 16.45 -10.12 -2.90
CA ASP A 205 15.41 -10.88 -3.60
C ASP A 205 14.03 -10.68 -2.96
N GLU A 206 13.96 -10.64 -1.63
CA GLU A 206 12.72 -10.40 -0.89
C GLU A 206 12.21 -8.96 -1.09
N ARG A 207 13.12 -7.98 -1.06
CA ARG A 207 12.80 -6.58 -1.34
C ARG A 207 12.23 -6.41 -2.74
N ALA A 208 12.82 -7.06 -3.75
CA ALA A 208 12.31 -7.01 -5.12
C ALA A 208 10.85 -7.54 -5.20
N ARG A 209 10.54 -8.63 -4.49
CA ARG A 209 9.17 -9.17 -4.42
C ARG A 209 8.19 -8.20 -3.76
N PHE A 210 8.61 -7.49 -2.73
CA PHE A 210 7.78 -6.46 -2.10
C PHE A 210 7.56 -5.26 -3.03
N GLU A 211 8.59 -4.83 -3.77
CA GLU A 211 8.46 -3.77 -4.77
C GLU A 211 7.48 -4.16 -5.88
N ASP A 212 7.54 -5.39 -6.39
CA ASP A 212 6.56 -5.91 -7.36
C ASP A 212 5.13 -5.92 -6.79
N THR A 213 4.98 -6.34 -5.53
CA THR A 213 3.68 -6.38 -4.85
C THR A 213 3.10 -4.97 -4.68
N LEU A 214 3.94 -3.99 -4.34
CA LEU A 214 3.53 -2.59 -4.24
C LEU A 214 3.09 -2.06 -5.61
N ALA A 215 3.83 -2.34 -6.68
CA ALA A 215 3.46 -1.92 -8.03
C ALA A 215 2.10 -2.48 -8.48
N LEU A 216 1.81 -3.74 -8.15
CA LEU A 216 0.50 -4.36 -8.39
C LEU A 216 -0.60 -3.66 -7.59
N LYS A 217 -0.35 -3.33 -6.32
CA LYS A 217 -1.31 -2.65 -5.46
C LYS A 217 -1.56 -1.20 -5.90
N ASP A 218 -0.53 -0.48 -6.34
CA ASP A 218 -0.68 0.85 -6.90
C ASP A 218 -1.50 0.83 -8.20
N SER A 219 -1.27 -0.17 -9.06
CA SER A 219 -2.08 -0.40 -10.26
C SER A 219 -3.55 -0.70 -9.90
N GLU A 220 -3.80 -1.51 -8.88
CA GLU A 220 -5.13 -1.80 -8.36
C GLU A 220 -5.81 -0.52 -7.82
N ILE A 221 -5.08 0.31 -7.08
CA ILE A 221 -5.58 1.60 -6.58
C ILE A 221 -5.93 2.54 -7.73
N GLU A 222 -5.07 2.67 -8.75
CA GLU A 222 -5.35 3.52 -9.91
C GLU A 222 -6.53 3.01 -10.72
N ASN A 223 -6.68 1.70 -10.87
CA ASN A 223 -7.88 1.10 -11.49
C ASN A 223 -9.15 1.41 -10.69
N LEU A 224 -9.07 1.38 -9.35
CA LEU A 224 -10.21 1.74 -8.49
C LEU A 224 -10.54 3.23 -8.53
N LYS A 225 -9.54 4.12 -8.61
CA LYS A 225 -9.76 5.58 -8.77
C LYS A 225 -10.36 5.94 -10.12
N ASN A 226 -9.88 5.30 -11.18
CA ASN A 226 -10.34 5.54 -12.55
C ASN A 226 -11.61 4.75 -12.90
N ARG A 227 -12.15 3.99 -11.93
CA ARG A 227 -13.44 3.35 -12.07
C ARG A 227 -14.51 4.46 -12.09
N PRO A 228 -15.26 4.63 -13.17
CA PRO A 228 -16.32 5.64 -13.20
C PRO A 228 -17.34 5.32 -12.10
N GLU A 229 -17.51 6.24 -11.15
CA GLU A 229 -18.75 6.31 -10.39
C GLU A 229 -19.84 6.69 -11.38
N LEU A 230 -20.80 5.80 -11.63
CA LEU A 230 -21.96 6.18 -12.43
C LEU A 230 -22.70 7.29 -11.69
N THR A 231 -22.62 8.50 -12.24
CA THR A 231 -23.48 9.60 -11.84
C THR A 231 -24.90 9.30 -12.34
N GLN A 232 -25.91 9.69 -11.56
CA GLN A 232 -27.34 9.49 -11.87
C GLN A 232 -27.77 10.02 -13.25
N GLU A 233 -27.00 10.91 -13.88
CA GLU A 233 -27.29 11.41 -15.22
C GLU A 233 -26.98 10.40 -16.33
N GLN A 234 -26.07 9.44 -16.11
CA GLN A 234 -25.67 8.44 -17.12
C GLN A 234 -26.63 7.24 -17.22
N THR A 235 -27.59 7.08 -16.32
CA THR A 235 -28.60 6.00 -16.36
C THR A 235 -29.82 6.35 -17.21
N SER A 236 -29.96 7.60 -17.64
CA SER A 236 -31.14 8.08 -18.38
C SER A 236 -31.24 7.63 -19.84
N GLY A 237 -30.21 6.94 -20.37
CA GLY A 237 -30.21 6.31 -21.70
C GLY A 237 -29.97 4.80 -21.71
N LEU A 238 -29.90 4.18 -20.53
CA LEU A 238 -29.66 2.74 -20.39
C LEU A 238 -30.99 1.99 -20.60
N GLN A 239 -31.01 1.06 -21.54
CA GLN A 239 -32.16 0.22 -21.84
C GLN A 239 -32.58 -0.54 -20.56
N THR A 240 -33.76 -0.23 -20.04
CA THR A 240 -34.38 -1.01 -18.96
C THR A 240 -35.01 -2.27 -19.55
N GLY A 241 -35.02 -3.34 -18.77
CA GLY A 241 -35.58 -4.64 -19.17
C GLY A 241 -36.45 -5.21 -18.06
N LEU A 242 -36.88 -6.46 -18.25
CA LEU A 242 -37.73 -7.16 -17.29
C LEU A 242 -37.00 -8.36 -16.72
N LEU A 243 -37.08 -8.49 -15.40
CA LEU A 243 -36.68 -9.70 -14.69
C LEU A 243 -37.92 -10.49 -14.31
N VAL A 244 -38.15 -11.60 -14.99
CA VAL A 244 -39.29 -12.49 -14.79
C VAL A 244 -38.89 -13.66 -13.90
N ARG A 245 -39.58 -13.82 -12.78
CA ARG A 245 -39.44 -14.98 -11.92
C ARG A 245 -40.39 -16.08 -12.39
N LYS A 246 -39.86 -17.07 -13.10
CA LYS A 246 -40.64 -18.18 -13.68
C LYS A 246 -40.96 -19.29 -12.68
N SER A 247 -40.14 -19.46 -11.65
CA SER A 247 -40.37 -20.48 -10.61
C SER A 247 -39.73 -20.08 -9.28
N ILE A 248 -39.91 -20.92 -8.25
CA ILE A 248 -39.32 -20.72 -6.93
C ILE A 248 -37.79 -20.51 -6.97
N ASN A 249 -37.11 -21.10 -7.96
CA ASN A 249 -35.65 -21.11 -8.07
C ASN A 249 -35.11 -20.49 -9.37
N GLN A 250 -35.96 -19.89 -10.21
CA GLN A 250 -35.55 -19.44 -11.54
C GLN A 250 -35.94 -17.98 -11.81
N LEU A 251 -34.95 -17.21 -12.24
CA LEU A 251 -35.10 -15.85 -12.76
C LEU A 251 -34.73 -15.83 -14.24
N TYR A 252 -35.42 -15.04 -15.03
CA TYR A 252 -35.20 -14.87 -16.45
C TYR A 252 -35.15 -13.39 -16.81
N SER A 253 -34.19 -12.96 -17.61
CA SER A 253 -34.21 -11.65 -18.24
C SER A 253 -33.38 -11.66 -19.51
N ASP A 254 -33.90 -11.04 -20.55
CA ASP A 254 -33.20 -10.77 -21.82
C ASP A 254 -31.94 -9.91 -21.65
N MET A 255 -31.79 -9.24 -20.51
CA MET A 255 -30.59 -8.49 -20.15
C MET A 255 -29.47 -9.34 -19.53
N LEU A 256 -29.69 -10.63 -19.26
CA LEU A 256 -28.71 -11.50 -18.63
C LEU A 256 -27.99 -12.35 -19.66
N ASP A 257 -26.68 -12.21 -19.78
CA ASP A 257 -25.87 -13.07 -20.62
C ASP A 257 -25.56 -14.41 -19.94
N ASP A 258 -25.14 -15.40 -20.74
CA ASP A 258 -24.65 -16.67 -20.20
C ASP A 258 -23.38 -16.43 -19.37
N GLY A 259 -23.37 -16.94 -18.13
CA GLY A 259 -22.26 -16.63 -17.22
C GLY A 259 -22.57 -16.91 -15.75
N ARG A 260 -21.72 -16.38 -14.88
CA ARG A 260 -21.87 -16.49 -13.42
C ARG A 260 -22.19 -15.12 -12.84
N TYR A 261 -23.09 -15.13 -11.86
CA TYR A 261 -23.58 -13.94 -11.19
C TYR A 261 -23.52 -14.13 -9.67
N ASP A 262 -23.25 -13.03 -8.99
CA ASP A 262 -23.49 -12.86 -7.57
C ASP A 262 -24.81 -12.09 -7.41
N ILE A 263 -25.69 -12.62 -6.56
CA ILE A 263 -27.04 -12.07 -6.37
C ILE A 263 -27.16 -11.63 -4.92
N LYS A 264 -27.36 -10.33 -4.75
CA LYS A 264 -27.47 -9.69 -3.44
C LYS A 264 -28.86 -9.11 -3.27
N LEU A 265 -29.53 -9.54 -2.22
CA LEU A 265 -30.78 -8.94 -1.80
C LEU A 265 -30.47 -7.82 -0.80
N ALA A 266 -31.14 -6.67 -0.92
CA ALA A 266 -31.09 -5.68 0.15
C ALA A 266 -31.65 -6.26 1.46
N ARG A 267 -31.13 -5.78 2.59
CA ARG A 267 -31.50 -6.28 3.92
C ARG A 267 -33.00 -6.12 4.23
N ASP A 268 -33.63 -5.13 3.63
CA ASP A 268 -35.05 -4.83 3.73
C ASP A 268 -35.91 -5.54 2.66
N GLY A 269 -35.29 -6.35 1.79
CA GLY A 269 -35.94 -7.10 0.72
C GLY A 269 -36.48 -6.24 -0.42
N THR A 270 -36.11 -4.95 -0.48
CA THR A 270 -36.74 -3.99 -1.41
C THR A 270 -36.19 -4.04 -2.82
N ASN A 271 -34.92 -4.41 -2.96
CA ASN A 271 -34.29 -4.56 -4.25
C ASN A 271 -33.32 -5.74 -4.25
N MET A 272 -32.99 -6.16 -5.45
CA MET A 272 -32.03 -7.21 -5.73
C MET A 272 -31.00 -6.71 -6.73
N LEU A 273 -29.73 -6.91 -6.43
CA LEU A 273 -28.62 -6.64 -7.32
C LEU A 273 -28.14 -7.94 -7.94
N ILE A 274 -28.01 -7.93 -9.26
CA ILE A 274 -27.46 -9.00 -10.08
C ILE A 274 -26.12 -8.51 -10.63
N ILE A 275 -25.04 -9.12 -10.17
CA ILE A 275 -23.66 -8.66 -10.41
C ILE A 275 -22.92 -9.76 -11.17
N PRO A 276 -22.43 -9.53 -12.40
CA PRO A 276 -21.55 -10.48 -13.08
C PRO A 276 -20.31 -10.77 -12.22
N ASN A 277 -20.05 -12.04 -11.93
CA ASN A 277 -18.92 -12.44 -11.10
C ASN A 277 -18.44 -13.83 -11.53
N VAL A 278 -17.17 -13.96 -11.93
CA VAL A 278 -16.56 -15.24 -12.33
C VAL A 278 -16.54 -16.29 -11.21
N GLU A 279 -16.55 -15.85 -9.96
CA GLU A 279 -16.66 -16.72 -8.77
C GLU A 279 -18.10 -16.83 -8.23
N GLY A 280 -19.07 -16.20 -8.92
CA GLY A 280 -20.47 -16.17 -8.52
C GLY A 280 -21.09 -17.56 -8.43
N GLY A 281 -21.92 -17.75 -7.39
CA GLY A 281 -22.63 -19.00 -7.14
C GLY A 281 -23.86 -19.23 -8.02
N ALA A 282 -24.40 -18.17 -8.63
CA ALA A 282 -25.56 -18.26 -9.51
C ALA A 282 -25.10 -18.44 -10.97
N VAL A 283 -25.59 -19.47 -11.64
CA VAL A 283 -25.24 -19.75 -13.04
C VAL A 283 -26.42 -19.34 -13.93
N CYS A 284 -26.13 -18.49 -14.92
CA CYS A 284 -27.05 -18.09 -15.97
C CYS A 284 -26.79 -18.93 -17.22
N VAL A 285 -27.84 -19.57 -17.74
CA VAL A 285 -27.82 -20.28 -19.03
C VAL A 285 -29.10 -19.94 -19.78
N ASN A 286 -28.99 -19.55 -21.05
CA ASN A 286 -30.09 -19.08 -21.88
C ASN A 286 -30.93 -18.01 -21.17
N HIS A 287 -30.27 -16.95 -20.73
CA HIS A 287 -30.91 -15.81 -20.04
C HIS A 287 -31.64 -16.18 -18.74
N SER A 288 -31.38 -17.38 -18.19
CA SER A 288 -32.06 -17.91 -17.01
C SER A 288 -31.06 -18.25 -15.91
N ILE A 289 -31.21 -17.61 -14.76
CA ILE A 289 -30.42 -17.91 -13.56
C ILE A 289 -31.15 -18.95 -12.71
N ILE A 290 -30.43 -20.00 -12.32
CA ILE A 290 -30.91 -21.01 -11.36
C ILE A 290 -30.30 -20.73 -9.98
N LEU A 291 -31.16 -20.46 -9.01
CA LEU A 291 -30.82 -20.19 -7.62
C LEU A 291 -31.63 -21.12 -6.70
N PRO A 292 -31.03 -22.24 -6.24
CA PRO A 292 -31.73 -23.27 -5.46
C PRO A 292 -32.37 -22.83 -4.13
N ARG A 293 -32.12 -21.59 -3.68
CA ARG A 293 -32.66 -21.01 -2.43
C ARG A 293 -33.34 -19.66 -2.62
N LEU A 294 -33.68 -19.30 -3.85
CA LEU A 294 -34.34 -18.00 -4.11
C LEU A 294 -35.73 -17.92 -3.46
N GLY A 295 -36.44 -19.04 -3.33
CA GLY A 295 -37.70 -19.15 -2.58
C GLY A 295 -37.59 -18.73 -1.12
N ASP A 296 -36.45 -19.00 -0.49
CA ASP A 296 -36.18 -18.63 0.91
C ASP A 296 -35.94 -17.12 1.05
N LEU A 297 -35.44 -16.48 -0.01
CA LEU A 297 -35.02 -15.08 -0.03
C LEU A 297 -36.14 -14.13 -0.46
N ILE A 298 -36.95 -14.55 -1.42
CA ILE A 298 -38.07 -13.79 -1.96
C ILE A 298 -39.29 -14.73 -2.01
N PRO A 299 -40.42 -14.42 -1.36
CA PRO A 299 -41.62 -15.23 -1.44
C PRO A 299 -42.09 -15.42 -2.89
N PHE A 300 -42.51 -16.64 -3.25
CA PHE A 300 -43.04 -16.97 -4.59
C PHE A 300 -44.51 -17.37 -4.49
N ALA A 301 -45.39 -16.57 -5.09
CA ALA A 301 -46.82 -16.85 -5.15
C ALA A 301 -47.34 -17.15 -6.58
N GLY A 302 -46.47 -17.01 -7.58
CA GLY A 302 -46.79 -17.11 -9.00
C GLY A 302 -45.72 -16.39 -9.84
N GLU A 303 -45.86 -16.41 -11.17
CA GLU A 303 -44.96 -15.66 -12.05
C GLU A 303 -45.08 -14.16 -11.77
N VAL A 304 -43.95 -13.52 -11.48
CA VAL A 304 -43.87 -12.08 -11.17
C VAL A 304 -42.74 -11.48 -11.98
N SER A 305 -42.96 -10.28 -12.53
CA SER A 305 -41.97 -9.51 -13.27
C SER A 305 -41.55 -8.27 -12.48
N TYR A 306 -40.26 -8.02 -12.43
CA TYR A 306 -39.65 -6.84 -11.82
C TYR A 306 -38.99 -5.99 -12.89
N GLU A 307 -39.07 -4.66 -12.74
CA GLU A 307 -38.29 -3.77 -13.60
C GLU A 307 -36.81 -3.96 -13.30
N LEU A 308 -36.01 -4.18 -14.35
CA LEU A 308 -34.58 -4.39 -14.26
C LEU A 308 -33.86 -3.17 -14.84
N VAL A 309 -33.22 -2.42 -13.96
CA VAL A 309 -32.57 -1.15 -14.27
C VAL A 309 -31.05 -1.31 -14.13
N PRO A 310 -30.26 -0.87 -15.12
CA PRO A 310 -28.81 -0.83 -14.98
C PRO A 310 -28.38 0.09 -13.83
N ALA A 311 -27.68 -0.49 -12.85
CA ALA A 311 -27.08 0.22 -11.73
C ALA A 311 -25.58 0.55 -11.97
N GLY A 312 -25.09 0.22 -13.17
CA GLY A 312 -23.73 0.52 -13.63
C GLY A 312 -22.73 -0.62 -13.49
N ASN A 313 -21.61 -0.57 -14.22
CA ASN A 313 -20.59 -1.63 -14.26
C ASN A 313 -21.17 -3.04 -14.52
N ASN A 314 -22.12 -3.16 -15.47
CA ASN A 314 -22.89 -4.38 -15.77
C ASN A 314 -23.69 -4.96 -14.60
N VAL A 315 -23.88 -4.19 -13.52
CA VAL A 315 -24.79 -4.54 -12.42
C VAL A 315 -26.20 -4.15 -12.80
N LEU A 316 -27.13 -5.07 -12.58
CA LEU A 316 -28.55 -4.87 -12.80
C LEU A 316 -29.26 -4.83 -11.45
N ARG A 317 -30.19 -3.90 -11.28
CA ARG A 317 -31.03 -3.78 -10.08
C ARG A 317 -32.47 -4.07 -10.43
N ALA A 318 -33.07 -5.03 -9.72
CA ALA A 318 -34.50 -5.27 -9.75
C ALA A 318 -35.14 -4.70 -8.48
N ASP A 319 -36.13 -3.84 -8.66
CA ASP A 319 -36.92 -3.33 -7.54
C ASP A 319 -38.09 -4.30 -7.30
N LEU A 320 -38.17 -4.86 -6.08
CA LEU A 320 -39.03 -6.01 -5.73
C LEU A 320 -40.36 -5.62 -5.06
N LYS A 321 -40.65 -4.32 -5.00
CA LYS A 321 -41.84 -3.72 -4.39
C LYS A 321 -42.89 -3.35 -5.42
#